data_AF-A0A9W9GT88-F1
#
_entry.id   AF-A0A9W9GT88-F1
#
_cell.length_a   1.000
_cell.length_b   1.000
_cell.length_c   1.000
_cell.angle_alpha   90.00
_cell.angle_beta   90.00
_cell.angle_gamma   90.00
#
_symmetry.space_group_name_H-M   'P 1'
#
loop_
_entity.id
_entity.type
_entity.pdbx_description
1 polymer ?
#
loop_
_entity_poly.entity_id
_entity_poly.type
_entity_poly.pdbx_seq_one_letter_code
_entity_poly.pdbx_strand_id
1 'polypeptide(L)'
;MSNRAPPPPSYLMTTATAGRNPDFCPWRSSHGVIYDTADSDALWLTVELSASMNALDDTSLLQFVLRQIQMSHAQVDLRAQHYLRPGCLSLPAMVGSEGSYAECQAATSWVVIGWIEQVRAGTAWLDRNALFGPR
;
A
#
# COMPACT_ATOMS: atom_id res chain seq x y z
N MET A 1 11.04 8.31 -31.47
CA MET A 1 10.92 9.02 -30.19
C MET A 1 10.69 7.97 -29.12
N SER A 2 11.68 7.76 -28.24
CA SER A 2 11.73 6.61 -27.32
C SER A 2 11.13 7.03 -25.98
N ASN A 3 9.94 6.50 -25.65
CA ASN A 3 9.31 6.66 -24.34
C ASN A 3 9.99 5.73 -23.34
N ARG A 4 11.01 6.23 -22.63
CA ARG A 4 11.53 5.56 -21.43
C ARG A 4 10.89 6.20 -20.21
N ALA A 5 10.14 5.39 -19.45
CA ALA A 5 9.76 5.72 -18.10
C ALA A 5 11.03 5.98 -17.25
N PRO A 6 11.01 6.95 -16.33
CA PRO A 6 12.14 7.21 -15.45
C PRO A 6 12.44 5.99 -14.57
N PRO A 7 13.72 5.75 -14.21
CA PRO A 7 14.09 4.60 -13.38
C PRO A 7 13.51 4.72 -11.96
N PRO A 8 13.21 3.58 -11.29
CA PRO A 8 12.76 3.60 -9.90
C PRO A 8 13.89 4.08 -8.96
N PRO A 9 13.56 4.80 -7.87
CA PRO A 9 14.55 5.32 -6.93
C PRO A 9 15.29 4.22 -6.16
N SER A 10 16.59 4.43 -5.96
CA SER A 10 17.61 3.44 -5.59
C SER A 10 17.66 3.00 -4.11
N TYR A 11 16.66 3.32 -3.29
CA TYR A 11 16.79 3.27 -1.82
C TYR A 11 16.28 1.97 -1.16
N LEU A 12 16.33 0.83 -1.85
CA LEU A 12 15.84 -0.48 -1.36
C LEU A 12 16.77 -1.20 -0.37
N MET A 13 17.70 -0.52 0.30
CA MET A 13 18.56 -1.16 1.29
C MET A 13 18.77 -0.24 2.49
N THR A 14 18.24 -0.61 3.66
CA THR A 14 18.96 -0.60 4.96
C THR A 14 18.09 -1.10 6.14
N THR A 15 18.62 -2.14 6.78
CA THR A 15 18.50 -2.77 8.13
C THR A 15 17.25 -2.71 9.02
N ALA A 16 16.91 -3.90 9.51
CA ALA A 16 15.88 -4.29 10.47
C ALA A 16 16.23 -4.08 11.96
N THR A 17 15.20 -3.91 12.81
CA THR A 17 14.96 -4.45 14.20
C THR A 17 13.86 -3.60 14.87
N ALA A 18 12.93 -4.05 15.73
CA ALA A 18 12.63 -5.32 16.39
C ALA A 18 11.16 -5.29 16.89
N GLY A 19 10.50 -6.46 17.00
CA GLY A 19 9.43 -6.66 17.99
C GLY A 19 7.97 -6.79 17.54
N ARG A 20 7.64 -7.03 16.26
CA ARG A 20 6.27 -7.38 15.82
C ARG A 20 6.28 -8.46 14.76
N ASN A 21 5.20 -9.25 14.74
CA ASN A 21 5.06 -10.47 13.95
C ASN A 21 5.26 -10.18 12.43
N PRO A 22 6.40 -10.60 11.84
CA PRO A 22 6.72 -10.32 10.43
C PRO A 22 5.79 -11.03 9.44
N ASP A 23 4.89 -11.87 9.93
CA ASP A 23 3.91 -12.61 9.11
C ASP A 23 2.66 -11.80 8.76
N PHE A 24 2.44 -10.63 9.37
CA PHE A 24 1.24 -9.82 9.14
C PHE A 24 1.58 -8.61 8.26
N CYS A 25 1.91 -8.86 7.00
CA CYS A 25 1.87 -7.84 5.95
C CYS A 25 0.71 -8.19 5.03
N PRO A 26 -0.20 -7.25 4.67
CA PRO A 26 -1.30 -7.54 3.75
C PRO A 26 -0.87 -7.88 2.30
N TRP A 27 0.43 -8.08 2.07
CA TRP A 27 1.08 -8.23 0.79
C TRP A 27 2.05 -9.41 0.81
N ARG A 28 1.75 -10.45 0.04
CA ARG A 28 2.70 -11.52 -0.28
C ARG A 28 3.07 -11.43 -1.76
N SER A 29 4.36 -11.28 -2.06
CA SER A 29 4.89 -11.62 -3.38
C SER A 29 5.51 -13.02 -3.34
N SER A 30 5.57 -13.70 -4.47
CA SER A 30 6.17 -15.04 -4.57
C SER A 30 7.70 -15.06 -4.40
N HIS A 31 8.37 -13.90 -4.34
CA HIS A 31 9.85 -13.80 -4.31
C HIS A 31 10.44 -12.76 -3.34
N GLY A 32 9.66 -12.13 -2.48
CA GLY A 32 10.19 -11.14 -1.54
C GLY A 32 9.09 -10.30 -0.92
N VAL A 33 9.06 -10.28 0.41
CA VAL A 33 8.16 -9.48 1.22
C VAL A 33 8.15 -8.03 0.70
N ILE A 34 6.98 -7.49 0.36
CA ILE A 34 6.85 -6.03 0.24
C ILE A 34 7.02 -5.54 1.68
N TYR A 35 8.23 -5.08 1.99
CA TYR A 35 8.63 -4.77 3.36
C TYR A 35 7.67 -3.75 3.95
N ASP A 36 6.96 -4.21 4.97
CA ASP A 36 6.37 -3.40 6.02
C ASP A 36 7.46 -2.53 6.62
N THR A 37 7.40 -1.24 6.32
CA THR A 37 8.19 -0.24 7.02
C THR A 37 7.54 -0.05 8.38
N ALA A 38 7.81 -1.00 9.28
CA ALA A 38 7.39 -0.96 10.68
C ALA A 38 7.51 0.47 11.21
N ASP A 39 6.37 1.14 11.45
CA ASP A 39 6.27 2.53 11.94
C ASP A 39 7.50 3.38 11.57
N SER A 40 7.80 3.50 10.27
CA SER A 40 8.74 4.55 9.85
C SER A 40 8.09 5.90 10.17
N ASP A 41 8.88 6.97 10.35
CA ASP A 41 8.40 8.37 10.44
C ASP A 41 7.68 8.84 9.14
N ALA A 42 7.20 7.92 8.32
CA ALA A 42 6.45 8.18 7.11
C ALA A 42 4.96 8.35 7.42
N LEU A 43 4.34 9.24 6.65
CA LEU A 43 2.89 9.36 6.60
C LEU A 43 2.29 8.15 5.86
N TRP A 44 1.09 7.75 6.26
CA TRP A 44 0.33 6.66 5.67
C TRP A 44 -0.98 7.21 5.10
N LEU A 45 -1.33 6.83 3.87
CA LEU A 45 -2.65 7.08 3.32
C LEU A 45 -3.53 5.85 3.45
N THR A 46 -4.62 6.02 4.17
CA THR A 46 -5.61 4.97 4.44
C THR A 46 -6.85 5.19 3.59
N VAL A 47 -7.26 4.14 2.88
CA VAL A 47 -8.53 4.07 2.14
C VAL A 47 -9.45 3.08 2.85
N GLU A 48 -10.68 3.51 3.13
CA GLU A 48 -11.74 2.65 3.66
C GLU A 48 -12.25 1.70 2.58
N LEU A 49 -12.45 0.44 2.97
CA LEU A 49 -12.97 -0.62 2.12
C LEU A 49 -14.27 -1.17 2.73
N SER A 50 -15.34 -1.20 1.95
CA SER A 50 -16.59 -1.82 2.41
C SER A 50 -16.50 -3.34 2.35
N ALA A 51 -17.22 -4.04 3.22
CA ALA A 51 -17.22 -5.51 3.26
C ALA A 51 -17.63 -6.15 1.91
N SER A 52 -18.52 -5.50 1.15
CA SER A 52 -18.94 -5.91 -0.19
C SER A 52 -17.79 -5.98 -1.20
N MET A 53 -16.71 -5.24 -0.98
CA MET A 53 -15.53 -5.24 -1.85
C MET A 53 -14.67 -6.49 -1.71
N ASN A 54 -14.92 -7.35 -0.71
CA ASN A 54 -14.26 -8.64 -0.58
C ASN A 54 -14.55 -9.57 -1.78
N ALA A 55 -15.65 -9.31 -2.51
CA ALA A 55 -16.01 -10.04 -3.73
C ALA A 55 -15.29 -9.55 -5.00
N LEU A 56 -14.67 -8.37 -4.99
CA LEU A 56 -13.93 -7.85 -6.13
C LEU A 56 -12.63 -8.62 -6.32
N ASP A 57 -12.12 -8.71 -7.55
CA ASP A 57 -10.75 -9.15 -7.80
C ASP A 57 -9.73 -8.10 -7.33
N ASP A 58 -8.48 -8.52 -7.16
CA ASP A 58 -7.40 -7.68 -6.61
C ASP A 58 -7.13 -6.44 -7.48
N THR A 59 -7.24 -6.58 -8.81
CA THR A 59 -7.02 -5.45 -9.73
C THR A 59 -8.13 -4.42 -9.59
N SER A 60 -9.38 -4.85 -9.58
CA SER A 60 -10.54 -3.98 -9.38
C SER A 60 -10.50 -3.28 -8.02
N LEU A 61 -10.08 -3.98 -6.96
CA LEU A 61 -9.93 -3.40 -5.62
C LEU A 61 -8.84 -2.32 -5.60
N LEU A 62 -7.69 -2.57 -6.23
CA LEU A 62 -6.60 -1.59 -6.29
C LEU A 62 -6.94 -0.38 -7.18
N GLN A 63 -7.69 -0.58 -8.26
CA GLN A 63 -8.20 0.53 -9.07
C GLN A 63 -9.17 1.41 -8.28
N PHE A 64 -10.01 0.81 -7.43
CA PHE A 64 -10.86 1.56 -6.51
C PHE A 64 -10.01 2.39 -5.55
N VAL A 65 -8.99 1.78 -4.92
CA VAL A 65 -8.07 2.47 -4.00
C VAL A 65 -7.38 3.65 -4.67
N LEU A 66 -6.82 3.45 -5.87
CA LEU A 66 -6.18 4.52 -6.65
C LEU A 66 -7.15 5.69 -6.89
N ARG A 67 -8.40 5.38 -7.25
CA ARG A 67 -9.43 6.42 -7.43
C ARG A 67 -9.71 7.18 -6.14
N GLN A 68 -9.84 6.50 -5.00
CA GLN A 68 -10.08 7.18 -3.72
C GLN A 68 -8.93 8.12 -3.34
N ILE A 69 -7.68 7.69 -3.58
CA ILE A 69 -6.50 8.54 -3.37
C ILE A 69 -6.55 9.76 -4.29
N GLN A 70 -6.82 9.57 -5.58
CA GLN A 70 -6.90 10.66 -6.57
C GLN A 70 -8.04 11.65 -6.29
N MET A 71 -9.13 11.19 -5.69
CA MET A 71 -10.26 12.02 -5.25
C MET A 71 -10.05 12.65 -3.86
N SER A 72 -8.89 12.46 -3.25
CA SER A 72 -8.55 12.94 -1.91
C SER A 72 -9.53 12.45 -0.82
N HIS A 73 -10.09 11.25 -0.99
CA HIS A 73 -10.96 10.58 -0.02
C HIS A 73 -10.20 9.69 0.97
N ALA A 74 -8.87 9.67 0.88
CA ALA A 74 -8.00 8.90 1.75
C ALA A 74 -7.55 9.74 2.95
N GLN A 75 -7.48 9.11 4.12
CA GLN A 75 -7.04 9.72 5.37
C GLN A 75 -5.52 9.63 5.50
N VAL A 76 -4.88 10.68 6.00
CA VAL A 76 -3.45 10.66 6.30
C VAL A 76 -3.25 10.41 7.79
N ASP A 77 -2.51 9.37 8.11
CA ASP A 77 -2.20 8.95 9.47
C ASP A 77 -0.69 8.81 9.67
N LEU A 78 -0.23 8.94 10.91
CA LEU A 78 1.17 8.65 11.27
C LEU A 78 1.48 7.15 11.35
N ARG A 79 0.46 6.29 11.20
CA ARG A 79 0.58 4.84 11.35
C ARG A 79 -0.35 4.12 10.39
N ALA A 80 0.05 2.92 9.99
CA ALA A 80 -0.78 2.01 9.19
C ALA A 80 -2.03 1.55 9.96
N GLN A 81 -3.21 2.00 9.52
CA GLN A 81 -4.50 1.67 10.14
C GLN A 81 -4.92 0.21 9.94
N HIS A 82 -4.47 -0.44 8.86
CA HIS A 82 -4.81 -1.85 8.58
C HIS A 82 -4.26 -2.84 9.63
N TYR A 83 -3.32 -2.43 10.49
CA TYR A 83 -2.89 -3.23 11.65
C TYR A 83 -3.81 -3.09 12.86
N LEU A 84 -4.62 -2.04 12.90
CA LEU A 84 -5.49 -1.72 14.03
C LEU A 84 -6.91 -2.22 13.78
N ARG A 85 -7.34 -2.24 12.50
CA ARG A 85 -8.69 -2.65 12.13
C ARG A 85 -8.77 -3.23 10.72
N PRO A 86 -9.67 -4.21 10.48
CA PRO A 86 -10.05 -4.59 9.13
C PRO A 86 -10.91 -3.50 8.48
N GLY A 87 -11.18 -3.65 7.18
CA GLY A 87 -12.01 -2.72 6.40
C GLY A 87 -11.25 -1.51 5.88
N CYS A 88 -9.92 -1.56 5.83
CA CYS A 88 -9.12 -0.49 5.24
C CYS A 88 -7.83 -1.02 4.63
N LEU A 89 -7.23 -0.21 3.75
CA LEU A 89 -5.88 -0.42 3.22
C LEU A 89 -5.07 0.84 3.49
N SER A 90 -3.94 0.70 4.19
CA SER A 90 -2.99 1.82 4.39
C SER A 90 -1.75 1.63 3.54
N LEU A 91 -1.33 2.72 2.91
CA LEU A 91 -0.24 2.79 1.96
C LEU A 91 0.84 3.72 2.51
N PRO A 92 2.11 3.30 2.52
CA PRO A 92 3.18 4.19 2.95
C PRO A 92 3.37 5.27 1.89
N ALA A 93 3.29 6.53 2.31
CA ALA A 93 3.55 7.66 1.43
C ALA A 93 5.04 7.85 1.13
N MET A 94 5.95 7.22 1.89
CA MET A 94 7.40 7.38 1.73
C MET A 94 7.85 8.85 1.66
N VAL A 95 7.09 9.74 2.30
CA VAL A 95 7.45 11.12 2.56
C VAL A 95 7.67 11.26 4.06
N GLY A 96 8.60 12.12 4.46
CA GLY A 96 8.85 12.37 5.89
C GLY A 96 7.58 12.87 6.60
N SER A 97 7.60 12.87 7.93
CA SER A 97 6.46 13.25 8.78
C SER A 97 5.94 14.67 8.55
N GLU A 98 6.74 15.54 7.91
CA GLU A 98 6.38 16.91 7.54
C GLU A 98 5.84 17.04 6.10
N GLY A 99 5.65 15.92 5.40
CA GLY A 99 5.14 15.89 4.04
C GLY A 99 3.71 16.43 3.93
N SER A 100 3.44 17.16 2.84
CA SER A 100 2.09 17.63 2.54
C SER A 100 1.18 16.49 2.09
N TYR A 101 -0.14 16.71 2.20
CA TYR A 101 -1.12 15.76 1.67
C TYR A 101 -0.91 15.47 0.18
N ALA A 102 -0.59 16.49 -0.63
CA ALA A 102 -0.39 16.35 -2.06
C ALA A 102 0.83 15.46 -2.38
N GLU A 103 1.91 15.59 -1.62
CA GLU A 103 3.09 14.72 -1.75
C GLU A 103 2.75 13.29 -1.34
N CYS A 104 1.98 13.11 -0.26
CA CYS A 104 1.50 11.78 0.15
C CYS A 104 0.66 11.12 -0.95
N GLN A 105 -0.28 11.88 -1.50
CA GLN A 105 -1.20 11.43 -2.54
C GLN A 105 -0.45 11.02 -3.80
N ALA A 106 0.53 11.82 -4.24
CA ALA A 106 1.35 11.50 -5.40
C ALA A 106 2.18 10.22 -5.19
N ALA A 107 2.85 10.11 -4.04
CA ALA A 107 3.71 8.97 -3.74
C ALA A 107 2.92 7.67 -3.59
N THR A 108 1.81 7.69 -2.86
CA THR A 108 0.96 6.49 -2.72
C THR A 108 0.25 6.09 -4.00
N SER A 109 -0.12 7.05 -4.86
CA SER A 109 -0.65 6.74 -6.19
C SER A 109 0.35 5.91 -7.01
N TRP A 110 1.64 6.25 -6.97
CA TRP A 110 2.69 5.47 -7.63
C TRP A 110 2.84 4.06 -7.07
N VAL A 111 2.75 3.90 -5.74
CA VAL A 111 2.78 2.59 -5.08
C VAL A 111 1.63 1.71 -5.60
N VAL A 112 0.40 2.23 -5.60
CA VAL A 112 -0.77 1.46 -6.04
C VAL A 112 -0.70 1.10 -7.52
N ILE A 113 -0.20 2.00 -8.37
CA ILE A 113 0.03 1.69 -9.80
C ILE A 113 1.01 0.53 -9.94
N GLY A 114 2.12 0.54 -9.21
CA GLY A 114 3.09 -0.56 -9.21
C GLY A 114 2.47 -1.88 -8.77
N TRP A 115 1.60 -1.85 -7.76
CA TRP A 115 0.90 -3.04 -7.27
C TRP A 115 -0.11 -3.59 -8.28
N ILE A 116 -0.84 -2.72 -8.98
CA ILE A 116 -1.74 -3.12 -10.06
C ILE A 116 -0.99 -3.91 -11.14
N GLU A 117 0.20 -3.42 -11.54
CA GLU A 117 1.01 -4.10 -12.56
C GLU A 117 1.52 -5.47 -12.08
N GLN A 118 1.92 -5.60 -10.80
CA GLN A 118 2.34 -6.88 -10.23
C GLN A 118 1.18 -7.90 -10.13
N VAL A 119 0.00 -7.45 -9.69
CA VAL A 119 -1.19 -8.30 -9.64
C VAL A 119 -1.58 -8.76 -11.05
N ARG A 120 -1.57 -7.86 -12.04
CA ARG A 120 -1.82 -8.20 -13.45
C ARG A 120 -0.82 -9.19 -14.02
N ALA A 121 0.44 -9.08 -13.62
CA ALA A 121 1.50 -10.01 -14.00
C ALA A 121 1.42 -11.36 -13.25
N GLY A 122 0.51 -11.50 -12.27
CA GLY A 122 0.38 -12.70 -11.45
C GLY A 122 1.54 -12.91 -10.47
N THR A 123 2.29 -11.84 -10.15
CA THR A 123 3.47 -11.91 -9.27
C THR A 123 3.18 -11.49 -7.83
N ALA A 124 1.99 -10.94 -7.57
CA ALA A 124 1.51 -10.55 -6.25
C ALA A 124 -0.02 -10.73 -6.13
N TRP A 125 -0.50 -10.82 -4.90
CA TRP A 125 -1.93 -10.85 -4.55
C TRP A 125 -2.16 -10.15 -3.19
N LEU A 126 -3.39 -9.71 -2.97
CA LEU A 126 -3.82 -9.10 -1.72
C LEU A 126 -4.10 -10.15 -0.65
N ASP A 127 -3.65 -9.92 0.57
CA ASP A 127 -4.11 -10.70 1.71
C ASP A 127 -5.53 -10.26 2.11
N ARG A 128 -6.52 -11.03 1.66
CA ARG A 128 -7.93 -10.75 1.94
C ARG A 128 -8.30 -10.87 3.42
N ASN A 129 -7.60 -11.72 4.18
CA ASN A 129 -7.88 -11.88 5.60
C ASN A 129 -7.36 -10.67 6.38
N ALA A 130 -6.22 -10.11 5.98
CA ALA A 130 -5.73 -8.86 6.56
C ALA A 130 -6.67 -7.68 6.26
N LEU A 131 -7.19 -7.59 5.03
CA LEU A 131 -8.05 -6.48 4.61
C LEU A 131 -9.48 -6.54 5.17
N PHE A 132 -10.07 -7.73 5.25
CA PHE A 132 -11.51 -7.88 5.56
C PHE A 132 -11.78 -8.70 6.83
N GLY A 133 -10.73 -9.23 7.48
CA GLY A 133 -10.85 -10.17 8.59
C GLY A 133 -10.94 -11.63 8.13
N PRO A 134 -10.78 -12.59 9.05
CA PRO A 134 -10.95 -14.01 8.76
C PRO A 134 -12.39 -14.30 8.31
N ARG A 135 -12.53 -15.20 7.34
CA ARG A 135 -13.82 -15.72 6.88
C ARG A 135 -14.45 -16.69 7.89
#